data_AF-A0A978W5C2-F1
#
_entry.id   AF-A0A978W5C2-F1
#
_cell.length_a   1.000
_cell.length_b   1.000
_cell.length_c   1.000
_cell.angle_alpha   90.00
_cell.angle_beta   90.00
_cell.angle_gamma   90.00
#
_symmetry.space_group_name_H-M   'P 1'
#
loop_
_entity.id
_entity.type
_entity.pdbx_description
1 polymer ?
#
loop_
_entity_poly.entity_id
_entity_poly.type
_entity_poly.pdbx_seq_one_letter_code
_entity_poly.pdbx_strand_id
1 'polypeptide(L)'
;MSSLVKTSYSHNVASTAMAMCSSFCPQIPNQFRGRPISSFPSRQPFSVPFKAFTSQANIKEDQLPARIGFLGIGIMGSPMAQNLIKAGCDVTVWNRTKSKCEPLISLGAKYKSFPEEVAASCDVTFSMLADPESAVDVACGKHGAANGMSPGKGYVDVSTVDGETSKLIYGRIKATGALSLEAPVSGSKKPAEDGQLIFLTAGDKSLYDTVAPLLDIMGKSRFYLGDIGNGAAMKLVVNMIMGSMMASFSEGLLLSEKVGLDPSVLVEVVSQGAISAPMYSMKGPSMIQSLYPTAFPLKHQQKDLRLALGLAESVSQPTPIAAAANELYKVAKSHGLSDQDFSAVIESLKGKLQQ
;
A
#
# COMPACT_ATOMS: atom_id res chain seq x y z
N MET A 1 64.41 -6.60 -31.82
CA MET A 1 65.66 -7.36 -32.10
C MET A 1 66.45 -7.32 -30.79
N SER A 2 66.71 -8.39 -30.03
CA SER A 2 66.84 -9.82 -30.34
C SER A 2 66.42 -10.70 -29.14
N SER A 3 65.67 -11.77 -29.49
CA SER A 3 65.56 -13.14 -28.94
C SER A 3 65.48 -13.38 -27.41
N LEU A 4 64.34 -13.81 -26.85
CA LEU A 4 63.67 -15.14 -26.86
C LEU A 4 64.44 -16.24 -26.09
N VAL A 5 63.97 -16.52 -24.87
CA VAL A 5 64.23 -17.73 -24.10
C VAL A 5 62.93 -18.54 -24.03
N LYS A 6 62.97 -19.78 -24.54
CA LYS A 6 61.93 -20.80 -24.37
C LYS A 6 62.52 -21.93 -23.54
N THR A 7 61.81 -22.35 -22.49
CA THR A 7 61.89 -23.71 -21.96
C THR A 7 60.54 -24.10 -21.36
N SER A 8 59.88 -25.07 -21.98
CA SER A 8 58.73 -25.80 -21.45
C SER A 8 59.22 -27.13 -20.88
N TYR A 9 58.93 -27.42 -19.61
CA TYR A 9 59.15 -28.71 -18.99
C TYR A 9 57.82 -29.43 -18.74
N SER A 10 57.79 -30.69 -19.13
CA SER A 10 56.72 -31.66 -18.96
C SER A 10 56.93 -32.54 -17.72
N HIS A 11 55.80 -33.04 -17.21
CA HIS A 11 55.60 -34.15 -16.27
C HIS A 11 55.94 -33.96 -14.79
N ASN A 12 54.94 -34.20 -13.93
CA ASN A 12 55.05 -35.26 -12.93
C ASN A 12 53.68 -35.70 -12.40
N VAL A 13 53.49 -37.02 -12.40
CA VAL A 13 52.40 -37.77 -11.75
C VAL A 13 52.91 -38.23 -10.39
N ALA A 14 52.17 -37.94 -9.31
CA ALA A 14 52.37 -38.51 -7.98
C ALA A 14 50.96 -38.75 -7.39
N SER A 15 50.56 -40.01 -7.20
CA SER A 15 50.76 -40.88 -6.04
C SER A 15 49.89 -40.53 -4.82
N THR A 16 48.86 -41.36 -4.66
CA THR A 16 48.48 -42.08 -3.43
C THR A 16 48.49 -41.34 -2.09
N ALA A 17 47.31 -40.92 -1.63
CA ALA A 17 46.92 -40.94 -0.21
C ALA A 17 45.41 -40.72 -0.07
N MET A 18 44.66 -41.73 0.35
CA MET A 18 43.57 -41.63 1.34
C MET A 18 42.81 -42.95 1.40
N ALA A 19 43.13 -43.76 2.41
CA ALA A 19 42.25 -44.77 2.96
C ALA A 19 42.11 -44.48 4.46
N MET A 20 40.91 -44.78 4.99
CA MET A 20 40.52 -44.79 6.40
C MET A 20 40.07 -43.45 7.01
N CYS A 21 38.78 -43.13 6.85
CA CYS A 21 37.91 -42.79 7.99
C CYS A 21 36.44 -42.81 7.55
N SER A 22 35.87 -44.00 7.43
CA SER A 22 34.44 -44.22 7.26
C SER A 22 33.87 -44.81 8.54
N SER A 23 33.21 -44.00 9.38
CA SER A 23 32.08 -44.39 10.23
C SER A 23 31.79 -43.29 11.25
N PHE A 24 30.81 -42.44 10.95
CA PHE A 24 29.82 -41.88 11.90
C PHE A 24 28.93 -40.90 11.12
N CYS A 25 28.02 -41.45 10.32
CA CYS A 25 26.90 -40.68 9.78
C CYS A 25 25.65 -41.27 10.44
N PRO A 26 24.97 -40.57 11.36
CA PRO A 26 23.75 -41.10 11.93
C PRO A 26 22.72 -41.22 10.80
N GLN A 27 22.26 -42.45 10.55
CA GLN A 27 21.13 -42.68 9.65
C GLN A 27 19.90 -42.04 10.27
N ILE A 28 19.50 -40.89 9.72
CA ILE A 28 18.23 -40.26 10.05
C ILE A 28 17.12 -41.27 9.68
N PRO A 29 16.19 -41.60 10.60
CA PRO A 29 15.08 -42.49 10.31
C PRO A 29 14.29 -41.99 9.08
N ASN A 30 13.90 -42.92 8.20
CA ASN A 30 13.15 -42.63 6.96
C ASN A 30 11.82 -41.86 7.18
N GLN A 31 11.38 -41.69 8.43
CA GLN A 31 10.23 -40.86 8.81
C GLN A 31 10.50 -39.34 8.77
N PHE A 32 11.75 -38.89 8.63
CA PHE A 32 12.11 -37.47 8.54
C PHE A 32 12.47 -36.99 7.12
N ARG A 33 12.33 -37.84 6.09
CA ARG A 33 12.34 -37.34 4.71
C ARG A 33 11.04 -36.59 4.48
N GLY A 34 11.12 -35.26 4.49
CA GLY A 34 10.02 -34.40 4.08
C GLY A 34 9.46 -34.89 2.75
N ARG A 35 8.15 -35.12 2.71
CA ARG A 35 7.45 -35.38 1.44
C ARG A 35 7.78 -34.22 0.50
N PRO A 36 8.08 -34.47 -0.78
CA PRO A 36 8.08 -33.40 -1.77
C PRO A 36 6.75 -32.67 -1.63
N ILE A 37 6.80 -31.34 -1.47
CA ILE A 37 5.60 -30.51 -1.49
C ILE A 37 4.89 -30.84 -2.80
N SER A 38 3.75 -31.50 -2.67
CA SER A 38 2.95 -31.98 -3.79
C SER A 38 2.67 -30.82 -4.73
N SER A 39 2.89 -31.06 -6.02
CA SER A 39 2.42 -30.29 -7.16
C SER A 39 1.27 -29.36 -6.81
N PHE A 40 1.55 -28.06 -6.76
CA PHE A 40 0.51 -27.05 -6.72
C PHE A 40 -0.45 -27.28 -7.89
N PRO A 41 -1.77 -27.22 -7.70
CA PRO A 41 -2.65 -27.00 -8.83
C PRO A 41 -2.20 -25.69 -9.47
N SER A 42 -1.78 -25.76 -10.73
CA SER A 42 -1.48 -24.57 -11.52
C SER A 42 -2.74 -23.72 -11.56
N ARG A 43 -2.86 -22.73 -10.67
CA ARG A 43 -3.81 -21.64 -10.88
C ARG A 43 -3.40 -21.04 -12.21
N GLN A 44 -4.31 -21.07 -13.17
CA GLN A 44 -4.16 -20.34 -14.42
C GLN A 44 -3.65 -18.94 -14.06
N PRO A 45 -2.56 -18.46 -14.70
CA PRO A 45 -2.12 -17.09 -14.46
C PRO A 45 -3.33 -16.18 -14.65
N PHE A 46 -3.52 -15.21 -13.75
CA PHE A 46 -4.56 -14.19 -13.87
C PHE A 46 -4.40 -13.50 -15.24
N SER A 47 -5.07 -14.01 -16.26
CA SER A 47 -5.08 -13.44 -17.61
C SER A 47 -6.20 -12.41 -17.66
N VAL A 48 -6.10 -11.39 -16.82
CA VAL A 48 -6.95 -10.21 -16.95
C VAL A 48 -6.27 -9.32 -18.00
N PRO A 49 -6.92 -8.96 -19.11
CA PRO A 49 -6.37 -7.97 -20.03
C PRO A 49 -6.22 -6.64 -19.25
N PHE A 50 -4.97 -6.31 -18.94
CA PHE A 50 -4.60 -5.13 -18.18
C PHE A 50 -4.89 -3.87 -19.01
N LYS A 51 -6.00 -3.20 -18.71
CA LYS A 51 -6.28 -1.86 -19.25
C LYS A 51 -6.27 -0.86 -18.10
N ALA A 52 -5.12 -0.22 -17.91
CA ALA A 52 -5.10 1.07 -17.23
C ALA A 52 -5.89 2.04 -18.12
N PHE A 53 -6.98 2.60 -17.60
CA PHE A 53 -7.58 3.78 -18.23
C PHE A 53 -6.83 5.03 -17.73
N THR A 54 -6.33 5.84 -18.65
CA THR A 54 -5.78 7.18 -18.37
C THR A 54 -6.87 8.20 -18.68
N SER A 55 -7.25 9.03 -17.71
CA SER A 55 -8.31 10.01 -17.94
C SER A 55 -7.82 11.17 -18.85
N GLN A 56 -8.64 11.52 -19.84
CA GLN A 56 -8.76 12.87 -20.37
C GLN A 56 -10.18 13.29 -20.02
N ALA A 57 -10.35 14.16 -19.02
CA ALA A 57 -11.68 14.54 -18.56
C ALA A 57 -12.39 15.39 -19.62
N ASN A 58 -13.33 14.79 -20.36
CA ASN A 58 -14.43 15.48 -21.03
C ASN A 58 -15.72 14.93 -20.42
N ILE A 59 -16.06 15.43 -19.23
CA ILE A 59 -17.29 15.07 -18.54
C ILE A 59 -18.44 15.82 -19.22
N LYS A 60 -19.40 15.10 -19.79
CA LYS A 60 -20.68 15.70 -20.22
C LYS A 60 -21.51 15.98 -18.97
N GLU A 61 -21.96 17.23 -18.82
CA GLU A 61 -22.73 17.73 -17.65
C GLU A 61 -23.99 16.90 -17.33
N ASP A 62 -24.56 16.19 -18.31
CA ASP A 62 -25.81 15.42 -18.16
C ASP A 62 -25.71 14.07 -17.43
N GLN A 63 -24.53 13.61 -16.99
CA GLN A 63 -24.35 12.30 -16.32
C GLN A 63 -24.12 12.32 -14.80
N LEU A 64 -24.07 13.50 -14.16
CA LEU A 64 -23.70 13.61 -12.74
C LEU A 64 -24.77 14.28 -11.87
N PRO A 65 -25.79 13.53 -11.41
CA PRO A 65 -26.40 13.85 -10.13
C PRO A 65 -26.51 12.60 -9.24
N ALA A 66 -25.42 11.85 -9.05
CA ALA A 66 -25.37 10.85 -7.99
C ALA A 66 -25.09 11.55 -6.66
N ARG A 67 -25.91 11.32 -5.63
CA ARG A 67 -25.63 11.79 -4.27
C ARG A 67 -24.50 10.95 -3.69
N ILE A 68 -23.41 11.59 -3.29
CA ILE A 68 -22.20 10.90 -2.86
C ILE A 68 -22.03 11.00 -1.35
N GLY A 69 -21.88 9.86 -0.69
CA GLY A 69 -21.45 9.79 0.69
C GLY A 69 -19.93 9.70 0.78
N PHE A 70 -19.31 10.35 1.76
CA PHE A 70 -17.89 10.20 2.04
C PHE A 70 -17.62 10.04 3.54
N LEU A 71 -17.19 8.85 3.93
CA LEU A 71 -16.93 8.46 5.31
C LEU A 71 -15.42 8.50 5.58
N GLY A 72 -15.00 9.36 6.51
CA GLY A 72 -13.60 9.50 6.91
C GLY A 72 -12.91 10.69 6.25
N ILE A 73 -12.75 11.78 7.01
CA ILE A 73 -12.17 13.05 6.55
C ILE A 73 -10.76 13.22 7.16
N GLY A 74 -9.88 12.29 6.79
CA GLY A 74 -8.47 12.28 7.18
C GLY A 74 -7.55 12.94 6.14
N ILE A 75 -6.24 12.65 6.23
CA ILE A 75 -5.20 13.16 5.30
C ILE A 75 -5.57 12.88 3.84
N MET A 76 -6.12 11.71 3.56
CA MET A 76 -6.52 11.30 2.20
C MET A 76 -7.99 11.64 1.91
N GLY A 77 -8.91 11.34 2.82
CA GLY A 77 -10.34 11.52 2.58
C GLY A 77 -10.77 12.97 2.38
N SER A 78 -10.11 13.93 3.06
CA SER A 78 -10.42 15.35 2.90
C SER A 78 -10.19 15.87 1.48
N PRO A 79 -8.98 15.75 0.88
CA PRO A 79 -8.77 16.20 -0.49
C PRO A 79 -9.57 15.40 -1.53
N MET A 80 -9.80 14.10 -1.30
CA MET A 80 -10.64 13.28 -2.19
C MET A 80 -12.09 13.80 -2.25
N ALA A 81 -12.71 14.03 -1.09
CA ALA A 81 -14.05 14.60 -1.02
C ALA A 81 -14.09 16.03 -1.60
N GLN A 82 -13.05 16.83 -1.36
CA GLN A 82 -12.93 18.17 -1.92
C GLN A 82 -12.93 18.17 -3.46
N ASN A 83 -12.25 17.20 -4.09
CA ASN A 83 -12.23 17.09 -5.55
C ASN A 83 -13.61 16.77 -6.13
N LEU A 84 -14.38 15.90 -5.47
CA LEU A 84 -15.76 15.62 -5.85
C LEU A 84 -16.66 16.87 -5.74
N ILE A 85 -16.51 17.64 -4.65
CA ILE A 85 -17.25 18.90 -4.46
C ILE A 85 -16.89 19.92 -5.56
N LYS A 86 -15.60 20.10 -5.85
CA LYS A 86 -15.12 21.02 -6.92
C LYS A 86 -15.62 20.61 -8.31
N ALA A 87 -15.84 19.32 -8.53
CA ALA A 87 -16.43 18.78 -9.75
C ALA A 87 -17.97 18.92 -9.80
N GLY A 88 -18.59 19.58 -8.81
CA GLY A 88 -20.04 19.85 -8.79
C GLY A 88 -20.90 18.72 -8.20
N CYS A 89 -20.30 17.71 -7.56
CA CYS A 89 -21.06 16.60 -6.97
C CYS A 89 -21.76 17.01 -5.66
N ASP A 90 -22.95 16.45 -5.41
CA ASP A 90 -23.66 16.58 -4.12
C ASP A 90 -23.07 15.62 -3.08
N VAL A 91 -22.13 16.13 -2.27
CA VAL A 91 -21.38 15.33 -1.29
C VAL A 91 -21.93 15.49 0.13
N THR A 92 -22.22 14.36 0.78
CA THR A 92 -22.53 14.25 2.21
C THR A 92 -21.38 13.58 2.95
N VAL A 93 -20.80 14.26 3.92
CA VAL A 93 -19.62 13.80 4.66
C VAL A 93 -19.97 13.34 6.07
N TRP A 94 -19.17 12.39 6.56
CA TRP A 94 -19.10 12.02 7.96
C TRP A 94 -17.66 11.80 8.39
N ASN A 95 -17.36 12.14 9.64
CA ASN A 95 -16.14 11.76 10.30
C ASN A 95 -16.39 11.61 11.80
N ARG A 96 -15.70 10.66 12.44
CA ARG A 96 -15.77 10.46 13.91
C ARG A 96 -15.51 11.76 14.69
N THR A 97 -14.57 12.58 14.21
CA THR A 97 -14.33 13.93 14.73
C THR A 97 -15.01 14.93 13.81
N LYS A 98 -16.17 15.47 14.23
CA LYS A 98 -16.98 16.41 13.43
C LYS A 98 -16.20 17.61 12.89
N SER A 99 -15.32 18.20 13.71
CA SER A 99 -14.56 19.41 13.32
C SER A 99 -13.71 19.24 12.06
N LYS A 100 -13.34 18.00 11.68
CA LYS A 100 -12.64 17.73 10.41
C LYS A 100 -13.52 17.92 9.17
N CYS A 101 -14.84 17.88 9.31
CA CYS A 101 -15.78 18.08 8.22
C CYS A 101 -16.02 19.57 7.91
N GLU A 102 -15.79 20.48 8.86
CA GLU A 102 -16.13 21.91 8.73
C GLU A 102 -15.53 22.59 7.48
N PRO A 103 -14.27 22.31 7.08
CA PRO A 103 -13.73 22.86 5.82
C PRO A 103 -14.51 22.41 4.59
N LEU A 104 -15.02 21.17 4.57
CA LEU A 104 -15.80 20.65 3.44
C LEU A 104 -17.24 21.16 3.47
N ILE A 105 -17.82 21.32 4.66
CA ILE A 105 -19.15 21.93 4.84
C ILE A 105 -19.13 23.37 4.31
N SER A 106 -18.05 24.11 4.60
CA SER A 106 -17.83 25.47 4.06
C SER A 106 -17.72 25.51 2.53
N LEU A 107 -17.41 24.39 1.89
CA LEU A 107 -17.36 24.22 0.44
C LEU A 107 -18.68 23.68 -0.15
N GLY A 108 -19.72 23.49 0.66
CA GLY A 108 -21.04 23.02 0.23
C GLY A 108 -21.36 21.56 0.53
N ALA A 109 -20.48 20.84 1.24
CA ALA A 109 -20.80 19.48 1.68
C ALA A 109 -21.92 19.48 2.74
N LYS A 110 -22.80 18.48 2.66
CA LYS A 110 -23.76 18.18 3.73
C LYS A 110 -23.07 17.34 4.81
N TYR A 111 -23.58 17.40 6.04
CA TYR A 111 -23.07 16.60 7.16
C TYR A 111 -24.17 15.71 7.74
N LYS A 112 -23.80 14.49 8.12
CA LYS A 112 -24.62 13.58 8.93
C LYS A 112 -23.80 13.09 10.12
N SER A 113 -24.49 12.67 11.18
CA SER A 113 -23.84 12.31 12.45
C SER A 113 -23.40 10.86 12.50
N PHE A 114 -23.96 10.01 11.65
CA PHE A 114 -23.65 8.58 11.60
C PHE A 114 -23.41 8.07 10.17
N PRO A 115 -22.54 7.05 9.98
CA PRO A 115 -22.33 6.41 8.68
C PRO A 115 -23.61 5.89 8.02
N GLU A 116 -24.52 5.30 8.80
CA GLU A 116 -25.81 4.81 8.30
C GLU A 116 -26.69 5.92 7.71
N GLU A 117 -26.67 7.13 8.29
CA GLU A 117 -27.43 8.27 7.79
C GLU A 117 -26.87 8.79 6.46
N VAL A 118 -25.55 8.80 6.31
CA VAL A 118 -24.88 9.12 5.03
C VAL A 118 -25.31 8.11 3.98
N ALA A 119 -25.12 6.82 4.25
CA ALA A 119 -25.45 5.73 3.34
C ALA A 119 -26.92 5.76 2.91
N ALA A 120 -27.85 6.03 3.83
CA ALA A 120 -29.27 6.15 3.54
C ALA A 120 -29.60 7.31 2.58
N SER A 121 -28.88 8.43 2.70
CA SER A 121 -29.12 9.63 1.90
C SER A 121 -28.41 9.66 0.53
N CYS A 122 -27.48 8.73 0.29
CA CYS A 122 -26.60 8.74 -0.89
C CYS A 122 -26.81 7.54 -1.80
N ASP A 123 -26.47 7.67 -3.08
CA ASP A 123 -26.55 6.60 -4.07
C ASP A 123 -25.25 5.78 -4.08
N VAL A 124 -24.10 6.44 -3.90
CA VAL A 124 -22.78 5.82 -3.73
C VAL A 124 -22.12 6.38 -2.48
N THR A 125 -21.56 5.53 -1.63
CA THR A 125 -20.83 5.94 -0.41
C THR A 125 -19.39 5.45 -0.46
N PHE A 126 -18.44 6.38 -0.44
CA PHE A 126 -17.01 6.10 -0.29
C PHE A 126 -16.60 6.05 1.18
N SER A 127 -15.59 5.24 1.48
CA SER A 127 -15.07 5.04 2.83
C SER A 127 -13.54 5.07 2.84
N MET A 128 -12.93 6.01 3.58
CA MET A 128 -11.47 6.20 3.65
C MET A 128 -10.98 6.22 5.11
N LEU A 129 -10.68 5.05 5.65
CA LEU A 129 -10.33 4.83 7.06
C LEU A 129 -8.86 4.41 7.24
N ALA A 130 -8.38 4.59 8.47
CA ALA A 130 -6.97 4.44 8.84
C ALA A 130 -6.49 2.97 8.85
N ASP A 131 -7.35 2.06 9.30
CA ASP A 131 -7.02 0.67 9.61
C ASP A 131 -8.24 -0.26 9.44
N PRO A 132 -8.01 -1.59 9.37
CA PRO A 132 -9.06 -2.59 9.29
C PRO A 132 -10.17 -2.44 10.33
N GLU A 133 -9.81 -2.22 11.59
CA GLU A 133 -10.76 -2.10 12.70
C GLU A 133 -11.72 -0.93 12.48
N SER A 134 -11.20 0.24 12.11
CA SER A 134 -12.02 1.41 11.79
C SER A 134 -12.89 1.20 10.55
N ALA A 135 -12.37 0.51 9.52
CA ALA A 135 -13.14 0.20 8.32
C ALA A 135 -14.33 -0.72 8.64
N VAL A 136 -14.11 -1.78 9.44
CA VAL A 136 -15.17 -2.69 9.87
C VAL A 136 -16.20 -1.98 10.75
N ASP A 137 -15.77 -1.18 11.72
CA ASP A 137 -16.69 -0.42 12.60
C ASP A 137 -17.59 0.53 11.78
N VAL A 138 -17.00 1.29 10.86
CA VAL A 138 -17.73 2.25 10.02
C VAL A 138 -18.65 1.56 9.01
N ALA A 139 -18.28 0.40 8.48
CA ALA A 139 -19.11 -0.34 7.53
C ALA A 139 -20.20 -1.17 8.22
N CYS A 140 -19.85 -1.88 9.29
CA CYS A 140 -20.60 -3.01 9.84
C CYS A 140 -21.06 -2.80 11.29
N GLY A 141 -20.57 -1.77 11.98
CA GLY A 141 -20.88 -1.51 13.38
C GLY A 141 -22.34 -1.12 13.65
N LYS A 142 -22.66 -0.82 14.91
CA LYS A 142 -24.04 -0.51 15.35
C LYS A 142 -24.69 0.63 14.57
N HIS A 143 -23.90 1.63 14.18
CA HIS A 143 -24.32 2.77 13.35
C HIS A 143 -23.63 2.77 11.98
N GLY A 144 -23.19 1.58 11.53
CA GLY A 144 -22.37 1.41 10.35
C GLY A 144 -23.14 1.61 9.05
N ALA A 145 -22.43 1.92 7.97
CA ALA A 145 -23.00 2.23 6.66
C ALA A 145 -23.99 1.16 6.17
N ALA A 146 -23.75 -0.12 6.47
CA ALA A 146 -24.63 -1.23 6.09
C ALA A 146 -26.09 -1.04 6.54
N ASN A 147 -26.35 -0.37 7.66
CA ASN A 147 -27.71 -0.14 8.15
C ASN A 147 -28.50 0.90 7.32
N GLY A 148 -27.80 1.74 6.56
CA GLY A 148 -28.39 2.70 5.61
C GLY A 148 -28.38 2.22 4.15
N MET A 149 -27.86 1.02 3.89
CA MET A 149 -27.75 0.46 2.55
C MET A 149 -29.00 -0.34 2.17
N SER A 150 -29.27 -0.38 0.86
CA SER A 150 -30.44 -1.01 0.26
C SER A 150 -30.16 -1.34 -1.21
N PRO A 151 -31.02 -2.12 -1.89
CA PRO A 151 -30.89 -2.33 -3.34
C PRO A 151 -30.79 -1.01 -4.11
N GLY A 152 -29.93 -0.99 -5.14
CA GLY A 152 -29.67 0.18 -5.96
C GLY A 152 -28.56 1.11 -5.45
N LYS A 153 -28.08 0.93 -4.20
CA LYS A 153 -26.97 1.70 -3.64
C LYS A 153 -25.61 1.02 -3.85
N GLY A 154 -24.53 1.79 -3.79
CA GLY A 154 -23.15 1.32 -3.85
C GLY A 154 -22.31 1.73 -2.65
N TYR A 155 -21.47 0.83 -2.16
CA TYR A 155 -20.43 1.12 -1.16
C TYR A 155 -19.04 0.88 -1.75
N VAL A 156 -18.16 1.87 -1.66
CA VAL A 156 -16.79 1.81 -2.20
C VAL A 156 -15.79 2.03 -1.06
N ASP A 157 -15.13 0.97 -0.62
CA ASP A 157 -14.08 1.10 0.40
C ASP A 157 -12.74 1.42 -0.27
N VAL A 158 -12.24 2.64 -0.07
CA VAL A 158 -10.94 3.11 -0.59
C VAL A 158 -9.84 3.04 0.47
N SER A 159 -10.15 2.47 1.65
CA SER A 159 -9.20 2.24 2.74
C SER A 159 -8.14 1.19 2.37
N THR A 160 -6.99 1.25 3.02
CA THR A 160 -6.00 0.16 2.93
C THR A 160 -6.19 -0.82 4.09
N VAL A 161 -6.71 -2.01 3.76
CA VAL A 161 -7.01 -3.12 4.68
C VAL A 161 -6.48 -4.44 4.11
N ASP A 162 -6.55 -5.52 4.89
CA ASP A 162 -6.28 -6.88 4.40
C ASP A 162 -7.48 -7.48 3.66
N GLY A 163 -7.22 -8.58 2.94
CA GLY A 163 -8.23 -9.25 2.13
C GLY A 163 -9.36 -9.89 2.94
N GLU A 164 -9.13 -10.27 4.20
CA GLU A 164 -10.18 -10.84 5.06
C GLU A 164 -11.17 -9.76 5.48
N THR A 165 -10.65 -8.60 5.89
CA THR A 165 -11.43 -7.41 6.21
C THR A 165 -12.27 -6.96 5.02
N SER A 166 -11.66 -6.87 3.83
CA SER A 166 -12.38 -6.50 2.60
C SER A 166 -13.53 -7.46 2.29
N LYS A 167 -13.30 -8.78 2.39
CA LYS A 167 -14.34 -9.80 2.19
C LYS A 167 -15.46 -9.71 3.23
N LEU A 168 -15.13 -9.41 4.48
CA LEU A 168 -16.10 -9.24 5.57
C LEU A 168 -17.02 -8.04 5.29
N ILE A 169 -16.43 -6.89 4.95
CA ILE A 169 -17.19 -5.68 4.60
C ILE A 169 -18.05 -5.95 3.36
N TYR A 170 -17.47 -6.55 2.31
CA TYR A 170 -18.20 -6.91 1.09
C TYR A 170 -19.41 -7.79 1.40
N GLY A 171 -19.23 -8.89 2.14
CA GLY A 171 -20.33 -9.77 2.52
C GLY A 171 -21.44 -9.06 3.29
N ARG A 172 -21.08 -8.19 4.24
CA ARG A 172 -22.05 -7.43 5.04
C ARG A 172 -22.84 -6.43 4.18
N ILE A 173 -22.19 -5.72 3.26
CA ILE A 173 -22.87 -4.78 2.37
C ILE A 173 -23.79 -5.53 1.40
N LYS A 174 -23.31 -6.62 0.78
CA LYS A 174 -24.10 -7.42 -0.17
C LYS A 174 -25.36 -8.01 0.46
N ALA A 175 -25.33 -8.35 1.76
CA ALA A 175 -26.49 -8.84 2.49
C ALA A 175 -27.66 -7.84 2.56
N THR A 176 -27.40 -6.55 2.29
CA THR A 176 -28.44 -5.50 2.23
C THR A 176 -29.06 -5.36 0.84
N GLY A 177 -28.54 -6.08 -0.15
CA GLY A 177 -28.90 -5.95 -1.57
C GLY A 177 -28.15 -4.83 -2.31
N ALA A 178 -27.33 -4.04 -1.61
CA ALA A 178 -26.45 -3.05 -2.22
C ALA A 178 -25.27 -3.71 -2.97
N LEU A 179 -24.62 -2.94 -3.84
CA LEU A 179 -23.36 -3.31 -4.49
C LEU A 179 -22.17 -2.87 -3.64
N SER A 180 -21.05 -3.58 -3.78
CA SER A 180 -19.82 -3.30 -3.04
C SER A 180 -18.56 -3.44 -3.90
N LEU A 181 -17.63 -2.50 -3.71
CA LEU A 181 -16.35 -2.43 -4.39
C LEU A 181 -15.27 -2.10 -3.37
N GLU A 182 -14.12 -2.77 -3.42
CA GLU A 182 -12.90 -2.22 -2.83
C GLU A 182 -12.15 -1.42 -3.90
N ALA A 183 -11.54 -0.32 -3.52
CA ALA A 183 -10.77 0.53 -4.40
C ALA A 183 -9.62 1.23 -3.66
N PRO A 184 -8.75 0.51 -2.92
CA PRO A 184 -7.59 1.11 -2.27
C PRO A 184 -6.74 1.92 -3.25
N VAL A 185 -6.16 3.01 -2.76
CA VAL A 185 -5.45 3.99 -3.60
C VAL A 185 -3.94 3.92 -3.43
N SER A 186 -3.20 4.09 -4.52
CA SER A 186 -1.78 4.43 -4.51
C SER A 186 -1.59 5.91 -4.85
N GLY A 187 -0.65 6.55 -4.15
CA GLY A 187 -0.54 8.00 -4.03
C GLY A 187 -0.68 8.45 -2.57
N SER A 188 -0.08 9.59 -2.25
CA SER A 188 -0.12 10.20 -0.91
C SER A 188 -0.97 11.48 -0.95
N LYS A 189 -0.81 12.36 0.05
CA LYS A 189 -1.55 13.60 0.20
C LYS A 189 -1.59 14.46 -1.08
N LYS A 190 -0.43 14.74 -1.69
CA LYS A 190 -0.35 15.60 -2.89
C LYS A 190 -1.09 15.00 -4.10
N PRO A 191 -0.88 13.71 -4.48
CA PRO A 191 -1.72 13.08 -5.49
C PRO A 191 -3.21 13.06 -5.16
N ALA A 192 -3.61 12.98 -3.88
CA ALA A 192 -5.01 13.09 -3.49
C ALA A 192 -5.57 14.50 -3.72
N GLU A 193 -4.80 15.55 -3.37
CA GLU A 193 -5.15 16.95 -3.62
C GLU A 193 -5.29 17.24 -5.12
N ASP A 194 -4.44 16.64 -5.95
CA ASP A 194 -4.39 16.90 -7.40
C ASP A 194 -5.32 16.02 -8.24
N GLY A 195 -6.05 15.08 -7.64
CA GLY A 195 -6.85 14.11 -8.40
C GLY A 195 -5.99 13.15 -9.23
N GLN A 196 -4.81 12.77 -8.73
CA GLN A 196 -3.79 11.97 -9.42
C GLN A 196 -3.55 10.61 -8.77
N LEU A 197 -4.48 10.14 -7.95
CA LEU A 197 -4.46 8.81 -7.35
C LEU A 197 -4.54 7.69 -8.40
N ILE A 198 -4.08 6.52 -7.99
CA ILE A 198 -4.21 5.26 -8.74
C ILE A 198 -5.11 4.33 -7.94
N PHE A 199 -6.28 3.99 -8.49
CA PHE A 199 -7.23 3.09 -7.83
C PHE A 199 -6.96 1.63 -8.18
N LEU A 200 -6.91 0.76 -7.16
CA LEU A 200 -6.70 -0.67 -7.28
C LEU A 200 -8.02 -1.38 -6.94
N THR A 201 -8.91 -1.47 -7.93
CA THR A 201 -10.32 -1.82 -7.70
C THR A 201 -10.60 -3.31 -7.86
N ALA A 202 -11.49 -3.86 -7.03
CA ALA A 202 -12.00 -5.23 -7.16
C ALA A 202 -13.40 -5.35 -6.53
N GLY A 203 -14.19 -6.36 -6.93
CA GLY A 203 -15.57 -6.55 -6.48
C GLY A 203 -16.59 -6.39 -7.61
N ASP A 204 -17.75 -5.80 -7.31
CA ASP A 204 -18.87 -5.74 -8.27
C ASP A 204 -18.52 -4.91 -9.52
N LYS A 205 -18.41 -5.58 -10.68
CA LYS A 205 -18.05 -4.95 -11.96
C LYS A 205 -19.03 -3.84 -12.38
N SER A 206 -20.33 -4.06 -12.18
CA SER A 206 -21.35 -3.06 -12.47
C SER A 206 -21.14 -1.78 -11.66
N LEU A 207 -20.81 -1.90 -10.36
CA LEU A 207 -20.52 -0.74 -9.53
C LEU A 207 -19.23 -0.04 -9.99
N TYR A 208 -18.17 -0.78 -10.33
CA TYR A 208 -16.94 -0.21 -10.91
C TYR A 208 -17.23 0.63 -12.16
N ASP A 209 -18.11 0.17 -13.04
CA ASP A 209 -18.50 0.92 -14.24
C ASP A 209 -19.38 2.14 -13.89
N THR A 210 -20.27 2.04 -12.90
CA THR A 210 -21.06 3.18 -12.41
C THR A 210 -20.21 4.26 -11.74
N VAL A 211 -19.24 3.89 -10.90
CA VAL A 211 -18.42 4.88 -10.15
C VAL A 211 -17.21 5.36 -10.94
N ALA A 212 -17.00 4.84 -12.14
CA ALA A 212 -15.91 5.21 -13.04
C ALA A 212 -15.64 6.72 -13.12
N PRO A 213 -16.64 7.60 -13.41
CA PRO A 213 -16.40 9.04 -13.50
C PRO A 213 -15.97 9.66 -12.16
N LEU A 214 -16.45 9.12 -11.03
CA LEU A 214 -16.12 9.59 -9.70
C LEU A 214 -14.67 9.24 -9.33
N LEU A 215 -14.22 8.04 -9.70
CA LEU A 215 -12.83 7.64 -9.55
C LEU A 215 -11.90 8.49 -10.45
N ASP A 216 -12.34 8.79 -11.67
CA ASP A 216 -11.57 9.58 -12.64
C ASP A 216 -11.45 11.08 -12.23
N ILE A 217 -12.34 11.60 -11.37
CA ILE A 217 -12.19 12.92 -10.71
C ILE A 217 -11.09 12.90 -9.65
N MET A 218 -11.00 11.81 -8.90
CA MET A 218 -10.08 11.67 -7.77
C MET A 218 -8.72 11.08 -8.16
N GLY A 219 -8.59 10.55 -9.38
CA GLY A 219 -7.41 9.82 -9.81
C GLY A 219 -7.14 9.88 -11.30
N LYS A 220 -5.88 9.61 -11.64
CA LYS A 220 -5.40 9.58 -13.03
C LYS A 220 -5.55 8.21 -13.68
N SER A 221 -5.75 7.17 -12.86
CA SER A 221 -5.89 5.79 -13.36
C SER A 221 -6.62 4.89 -12.37
N ARG A 222 -7.27 3.86 -12.91
CA ARG A 222 -7.94 2.81 -12.15
C ARG A 222 -7.74 1.45 -12.81
N PHE A 223 -7.49 0.45 -11.99
CA PHE A 223 -7.29 -0.94 -12.38
C PHE A 223 -8.44 -1.79 -11.86
N TYR A 224 -9.05 -2.61 -12.70
CA TYR A 224 -10.02 -3.61 -12.26
C TYR A 224 -9.34 -4.98 -12.14
N LEU A 225 -9.24 -5.45 -10.90
CA LEU A 225 -8.46 -6.62 -10.49
C LEU A 225 -9.34 -7.85 -10.24
N GLY A 226 -10.60 -7.81 -10.69
CA GLY A 226 -11.54 -8.93 -10.60
C GLY A 226 -12.17 -9.04 -9.21
N ASP A 227 -12.02 -10.21 -8.60
CA ASP A 227 -12.74 -10.58 -7.38
C ASP A 227 -12.27 -9.81 -6.14
N ILE A 228 -13.20 -9.65 -5.19
CA ILE A 228 -12.96 -8.97 -3.92
C ILE A 228 -11.76 -9.57 -3.16
N GLY A 229 -10.92 -8.68 -2.63
CA GLY A 229 -9.66 -8.99 -1.94
C GLY A 229 -8.42 -8.82 -2.84
N ASN A 230 -8.57 -8.84 -4.17
CA ASN A 230 -7.43 -8.66 -5.08
C ASN A 230 -6.88 -7.22 -5.07
N GLY A 231 -7.73 -6.22 -4.89
CA GLY A 231 -7.34 -4.82 -4.71
C GLY A 231 -6.60 -4.60 -3.39
N ALA A 232 -7.12 -5.16 -2.29
CA ALA A 232 -6.43 -5.15 -1.00
C ALA A 232 -5.05 -5.82 -1.09
N ALA A 233 -4.97 -7.02 -1.68
CA ALA A 233 -3.71 -7.74 -1.86
C ALA A 233 -2.70 -6.94 -2.70
N MET A 234 -3.11 -6.39 -3.84
CA MET A 234 -2.25 -5.56 -4.70
C MET A 234 -1.73 -4.34 -3.93
N LYS A 235 -2.59 -3.66 -3.17
CA LYS A 235 -2.20 -2.49 -2.38
C LYS A 235 -1.16 -2.84 -1.33
N LEU A 236 -1.33 -3.95 -0.61
CA LEU A 236 -0.37 -4.42 0.39
C LEU A 236 0.98 -4.76 -0.24
N VAL A 237 1.01 -5.39 -1.41
CA VAL A 237 2.24 -5.65 -2.16
C VAL A 237 2.95 -4.34 -2.54
N VAL A 238 2.21 -3.36 -3.07
CA VAL A 238 2.76 -2.04 -3.41
C VAL A 238 3.36 -1.34 -2.19
N ASN A 239 2.63 -1.30 -1.07
CA ASN A 239 3.10 -0.63 0.14
C ASN A 239 4.20 -1.40 0.87
N MET A 240 4.29 -2.73 0.70
CA MET A 240 5.42 -3.54 1.16
C MET A 240 6.70 -3.16 0.42
N ILE A 241 6.64 -3.03 -0.90
CA ILE A 241 7.76 -2.58 -1.73
C ILE A 241 8.17 -1.16 -1.30
N MET A 242 7.22 -0.24 -1.19
CA MET A 242 7.47 1.16 -0.81
C MET A 242 8.14 1.29 0.57
N GLY A 243 7.63 0.60 1.59
CA GLY A 243 8.20 0.62 2.94
C GLY A 243 9.61 0.03 2.98
N SER A 244 9.84 -1.06 2.24
CA SER A 244 11.16 -1.69 2.13
C SER A 244 12.16 -0.77 1.43
N MET A 245 11.75 -0.14 0.31
CA MET A 245 12.57 0.82 -0.43
C MET A 245 12.97 2.04 0.41
N MET A 246 12.07 2.54 1.26
CA MET A 246 12.36 3.67 2.15
C MET A 246 13.37 3.29 3.25
N ALA A 247 13.25 2.08 3.81
CA ALA A 247 14.22 1.56 4.76
C ALA A 247 15.62 1.44 4.12
N SER A 248 15.75 0.80 2.96
CA SER A 248 17.04 0.68 2.26
C SER A 248 17.62 2.04 1.82
N PHE A 249 16.77 2.98 1.42
CA PHE A 249 17.22 4.35 1.11
C PHE A 249 17.76 5.07 2.35
N SER A 250 17.14 4.85 3.50
CA SER A 250 17.59 5.40 4.79
C SER A 250 18.98 4.86 5.17
N GLU A 251 19.23 3.56 4.99
CA GLU A 251 20.55 2.95 5.18
C GLU A 251 21.59 3.58 4.25
N GLY A 252 21.25 3.78 2.98
CA GLY A 252 22.13 4.41 1.99
C GLY A 252 22.51 5.85 2.35
N LEU A 253 21.53 6.66 2.78
CA LEU A 253 21.79 8.03 3.24
C LEU A 253 22.77 8.06 4.42
N LEU A 254 22.50 7.26 5.46
CA LEU A 254 23.35 7.22 6.66
C LEU A 254 24.74 6.65 6.37
N LEU A 255 24.85 5.63 5.51
CA LEU A 255 26.14 5.08 5.11
C LEU A 255 26.95 6.10 4.30
N SER A 256 26.30 6.83 3.38
CA SER A 256 26.96 7.86 2.57
C SER A 256 27.58 8.95 3.45
N GLU A 257 26.83 9.42 4.44
CA GLU A 257 27.33 10.37 5.45
C GLU A 257 28.50 9.77 6.22
N LYS A 258 28.39 8.51 6.65
CA LYS A 258 29.41 7.83 7.46
C LYS A 258 30.74 7.65 6.73
N VAL A 259 30.71 7.49 5.40
CA VAL A 259 31.91 7.39 4.56
C VAL A 259 32.39 8.75 4.03
N GLY A 260 31.80 9.86 4.49
CA GLY A 260 32.25 11.23 4.18
C GLY A 260 31.68 11.83 2.90
N LEU A 261 30.61 11.27 2.34
CA LEU A 261 29.90 11.83 1.19
C LEU A 261 28.78 12.78 1.67
N ASP A 262 28.43 13.76 0.84
CA ASP A 262 27.23 14.57 1.04
C ASP A 262 25.98 13.76 0.68
N PRO A 263 25.07 13.49 1.63
CA PRO A 263 23.82 12.78 1.35
C PRO A 263 22.96 13.45 0.29
N SER A 264 23.06 14.77 0.11
CA SER A 264 22.33 15.51 -0.93
C SER A 264 22.78 15.09 -2.33
N VAL A 265 24.08 14.86 -2.51
CA VAL A 265 24.65 14.35 -3.76
C VAL A 265 24.18 12.90 -3.99
N LEU A 266 24.05 12.07 -2.95
CA LEU A 266 23.46 10.73 -3.11
C LEU A 266 22.04 10.81 -3.67
N VAL A 267 21.19 11.72 -3.16
CA VAL A 267 19.82 11.91 -3.67
C VAL A 267 19.85 12.26 -5.16
N GLU A 268 20.75 13.16 -5.56
CA GLU A 268 20.91 13.54 -6.96
C GLU A 268 21.36 12.37 -7.83
N VAL A 269 22.40 11.63 -7.43
CA VAL A 269 22.91 10.45 -8.15
C VAL A 269 21.82 9.40 -8.34
N VAL A 270 21.06 9.08 -7.27
CA VAL A 270 19.93 8.13 -7.33
C VAL A 270 18.85 8.61 -8.30
N SER A 271 18.55 9.92 -8.31
CA SER A 271 17.49 10.49 -9.15
C SER A 271 17.77 10.42 -10.65
N GLN A 272 19.04 10.32 -11.05
CA GLN A 272 19.46 10.23 -12.46
C GLN A 272 19.69 8.78 -12.91
N GLY A 273 19.75 7.82 -11.97
CA GLY A 273 20.07 6.43 -12.24
C GLY A 273 18.86 5.52 -12.51
N ALA A 274 19.15 4.24 -12.72
CA ALA A 274 18.14 3.20 -13.00
C ALA A 274 17.17 2.94 -11.84
N ILE A 275 17.53 3.35 -10.62
CA ILE A 275 16.71 3.20 -9.41
C ILE A 275 15.95 4.48 -9.05
N SER A 276 15.88 5.44 -9.98
CA SER A 276 15.15 6.69 -9.77
C SER A 276 13.68 6.41 -9.44
N ALA A 277 13.25 6.90 -8.29
CA ALA A 277 11.86 6.87 -7.84
C ALA A 277 11.50 8.25 -7.30
N PRO A 278 10.36 8.85 -7.68
CA PRO A 278 9.96 10.18 -7.21
C PRO A 278 9.99 10.33 -5.68
N MET A 279 9.72 9.23 -4.96
CA MET A 279 9.77 9.17 -3.51
C MET A 279 11.13 9.60 -2.93
N TYR A 280 12.25 9.20 -3.55
CA TYR A 280 13.59 9.51 -3.05
C TYR A 280 13.90 11.00 -3.14
N SER A 281 13.64 11.61 -4.30
CA SER A 281 13.83 13.05 -4.50
C SER A 281 12.88 13.90 -3.66
N MET A 282 11.65 13.42 -3.43
CA MET A 282 10.68 14.13 -2.59
C MET A 282 10.98 14.05 -1.09
N LYS A 283 11.50 12.92 -0.59
CA LYS A 283 11.68 12.67 0.84
C LYS A 283 13.11 12.90 1.31
N GLY A 284 14.10 12.64 0.46
CA GLY A 284 15.53 12.74 0.78
C GLY A 284 15.93 14.06 1.43
N PRO A 285 15.61 15.23 0.83
CA PRO A 285 15.97 16.52 1.42
C PRO A 285 15.44 16.72 2.85
N SER A 286 14.19 16.32 3.11
CA SER A 286 13.60 16.43 4.45
C SER A 286 14.19 15.41 5.43
N MET A 287 14.52 14.20 4.98
CA MET A 287 15.22 13.18 5.79
C MET A 287 16.61 13.65 6.22
N ILE A 288 17.38 14.26 5.32
CA ILE A 288 18.70 14.83 5.62
C ILE A 288 18.59 15.93 6.69
N GLN A 289 17.55 16.76 6.61
CA GLN A 289 17.27 17.82 7.58
C GLN A 289 16.60 17.32 8.87
N SER A 290 16.30 16.02 8.98
CA SER A 290 15.53 15.43 10.08
C SER A 290 14.16 16.09 10.30
N LEU A 291 13.51 16.50 9.20
CA LEU A 291 12.17 17.08 9.15
C LEU A 291 11.22 16.08 8.49
N TYR A 292 10.09 15.79 9.13
CA TYR A 292 9.19 14.71 8.68
C TYR A 292 7.73 15.15 8.51
N PRO A 293 7.45 16.19 7.69
CA PRO A 293 6.09 16.66 7.47
C PRO A 293 5.22 15.52 6.92
N THR A 294 4.20 15.17 7.69
CA THR A 294 3.41 13.95 7.47
C THR A 294 2.56 14.03 6.21
N ALA A 295 2.95 13.27 5.19
CA ALA A 295 2.11 12.97 4.02
C ALA A 295 1.53 11.56 4.11
N PHE A 296 2.32 10.60 4.62
CA PHE A 296 1.85 9.27 4.95
C PHE A 296 2.40 8.85 6.33
N PRO A 297 1.55 8.76 7.38
CA PRO A 297 2.00 8.48 8.73
C PRO A 297 2.78 7.17 8.86
N LEU A 298 3.88 7.21 9.61
CA LEU A 298 4.76 6.06 9.85
C LEU A 298 3.99 4.87 10.43
N LYS A 299 3.04 5.11 11.35
CA LYS A 299 2.18 4.07 11.91
C LYS A 299 1.34 3.34 10.85
N HIS A 300 0.93 4.03 9.79
CA HIS A 300 0.14 3.43 8.72
C HIS A 300 1.01 2.64 7.74
N GLN A 301 2.20 3.12 7.41
CA GLN A 301 3.17 2.31 6.66
C GLN A 301 3.55 1.03 7.43
N GLN A 302 3.77 1.12 8.74
CA GLN A 302 4.07 -0.04 9.57
C GLN A 302 2.88 -1.01 9.62
N LYS A 303 1.65 -0.51 9.74
CA LYS A 303 0.43 -1.31 9.62
C LYS A 303 0.41 -2.06 8.28
N ASP A 304 0.68 -1.39 7.18
CA ASP A 304 0.66 -2.02 5.85
C ASP A 304 1.74 -3.09 5.70
N LEU A 305 2.95 -2.88 6.23
CA LEU A 305 3.99 -3.92 6.27
C LEU A 305 3.54 -5.14 7.08
N ARG A 306 2.94 -4.92 8.25
CA ARG A 306 2.38 -6.02 9.07
C ARG A 306 1.30 -6.80 8.31
N LEU A 307 0.38 -6.11 7.64
CA LEU A 307 -0.68 -6.76 6.85
C LEU A 307 -0.09 -7.51 5.65
N ALA A 308 0.92 -6.95 4.97
CA ALA A 308 1.60 -7.62 3.87
C ALA A 308 2.35 -8.89 4.33
N LEU A 309 2.97 -8.87 5.51
CA LEU A 309 3.59 -10.05 6.12
C LEU A 309 2.55 -11.13 6.44
N GLY A 310 1.38 -10.74 6.96
CA GLY A 310 0.26 -11.68 7.18
C GLY A 310 -0.26 -12.29 5.87
N LEU A 311 -0.36 -11.47 4.81
CA LEU A 311 -0.69 -11.97 3.47
C LEU A 311 0.35 -12.98 2.98
N ALA A 312 1.64 -12.67 3.12
CA ALA A 312 2.74 -13.54 2.72
C ALA A 312 2.72 -14.88 3.48
N GLU A 313 2.43 -14.86 4.77
CA GLU A 313 2.26 -16.05 5.61
C GLU A 313 1.10 -16.92 5.14
N SER A 314 -0.06 -16.32 4.82
CA SER A 314 -1.24 -17.05 4.35
C SER A 314 -1.03 -17.87 3.07
N VAL A 315 0.00 -17.53 2.28
CA VAL A 315 0.37 -18.22 1.04
C VAL A 315 1.76 -18.87 1.10
N SER A 316 2.38 -18.92 2.29
CA SER A 316 3.71 -19.51 2.50
C SER A 316 4.81 -18.89 1.61
N GLN A 317 4.73 -17.58 1.33
CA GLN A 317 5.73 -16.86 0.53
C GLN A 317 6.74 -16.15 1.46
N PRO A 318 8.04 -16.48 1.41
CA PRO A 318 9.04 -15.75 2.19
C PRO A 318 9.21 -14.30 1.71
N THR A 319 9.22 -13.35 2.66
CA THR A 319 9.44 -11.92 2.42
C THR A 319 10.42 -11.31 3.45
N PRO A 320 11.68 -11.79 3.51
CA PRO A 320 12.63 -11.42 4.57
C PRO A 320 12.99 -9.93 4.60
N ILE A 321 13.06 -9.27 3.44
CA ILE A 321 13.35 -7.82 3.36
C ILE A 321 12.23 -7.01 4.01
N ALA A 322 10.97 -7.35 3.73
CA ALA A 322 9.82 -6.69 4.34
C ALA A 322 9.76 -6.93 5.85
N ALA A 323 10.16 -8.12 6.32
CA ALA A 323 10.22 -8.44 7.74
C ALA A 323 11.25 -7.56 8.47
N ALA A 324 12.46 -7.41 7.91
CA ALA A 324 13.49 -6.53 8.45
C ALA A 324 13.02 -5.06 8.48
N ALA A 325 12.47 -4.57 7.36
CA ALA A 325 11.93 -3.22 7.28
C ALA A 325 10.84 -2.98 8.34
N ASN A 326 9.91 -3.92 8.53
CA ASN A 326 8.85 -3.82 9.53
C ASN A 326 9.39 -3.63 10.96
N GLU A 327 10.49 -4.28 11.33
CA GLU A 327 11.12 -4.08 12.64
C GLU A 327 11.70 -2.67 12.79
N LEU A 328 12.33 -2.12 11.75
CA LEU A 328 12.80 -0.72 11.76
C LEU A 328 11.64 0.27 11.98
N TYR A 329 10.51 0.03 11.32
CA TYR A 329 9.30 0.82 11.53
C TYR A 329 8.76 0.68 12.97
N LYS A 330 8.84 -0.50 13.60
CA LYS A 330 8.48 -0.66 15.02
C LYS A 330 9.44 0.09 15.95
N VAL A 331 10.74 0.07 15.67
CA VAL A 331 11.74 0.85 16.42
C VAL A 331 11.44 2.34 16.30
N ALA A 332 11.20 2.87 15.11
CA ALA A 332 10.82 4.27 14.92
C ALA A 332 9.53 4.64 15.68
N LYS A 333 8.51 3.77 15.68
CA LYS A 333 7.31 3.96 16.52
C LYS A 333 7.65 4.03 18.01
N SER A 334 8.57 3.20 18.49
CA SER A 334 9.01 3.21 19.90
C SER A 334 9.75 4.50 20.29
N HIS A 335 10.30 5.22 19.31
CA HIS A 335 10.89 6.56 19.48
C HIS A 335 9.85 7.70 19.39
N GLY A 336 8.54 7.39 19.38
CA GLY A 336 7.47 8.39 19.34
C GLY A 336 7.18 8.95 17.94
N LEU A 337 7.73 8.35 16.88
CA LEU A 337 7.62 8.87 15.51
C LEU A 337 6.36 8.37 14.76
N SER A 338 5.38 7.83 15.47
CA SER A 338 4.20 7.19 14.88
C SER A 338 3.40 8.11 13.94
N ASP A 339 3.28 9.40 14.30
CA ASP A 339 2.50 10.39 13.56
C ASP A 339 3.34 11.24 12.58
N GLN A 340 4.67 11.07 12.59
CA GLN A 340 5.55 11.65 11.59
C GLN A 340 5.38 10.92 10.26
N ASP A 341 5.93 11.49 9.19
CA ASP A 341 5.98 10.80 7.90
C ASP A 341 6.73 9.46 7.98
N PHE A 342 6.35 8.48 7.15
CA PHE A 342 7.02 7.19 7.08
C PHE A 342 8.51 7.27 6.72
N SER A 343 8.98 8.39 6.16
CA SER A 343 10.40 8.65 5.95
C SER A 343 11.19 8.83 7.25
N ALA A 344 10.52 9.06 8.39
CA ALA A 344 11.14 9.11 9.72
C ALA A 344 11.69 7.73 10.18
N VAL A 345 11.50 6.66 9.40
CA VAL A 345 12.15 5.36 9.65
C VAL A 345 13.67 5.47 9.71
N ILE A 346 14.29 6.45 9.04
CA ILE A 346 15.73 6.71 9.13
C ILE A 346 16.22 6.92 10.58
N GLU A 347 15.38 7.48 11.45
CA GLU A 347 15.70 7.69 12.87
C GLU A 347 15.82 6.39 13.66
N SER A 348 15.28 5.28 13.16
CA SER A 348 15.48 3.96 13.80
C SER A 348 16.91 3.43 13.63
N LEU A 349 17.64 3.93 12.65
CA LEU A 349 18.99 3.50 12.28
C LEU A 349 20.07 4.43 12.83
N LYS A 350 19.70 5.64 13.25
CA LYS A 350 20.61 6.54 13.96
C LYS A 350 20.87 5.96 15.34
N GLY A 351 22.10 5.53 15.60
CA GLY A 351 22.49 5.09 16.95
C GLY A 351 22.16 6.19 17.95
N LYS A 352 21.60 5.83 19.12
CA LYS A 352 21.45 6.80 20.21
C LYS A 352 22.84 7.32 20.54
N LEU A 353 23.13 8.58 20.21
CA LEU A 353 24.16 9.31 20.94
C LEU A 353 23.65 9.36 22.37
N GLN A 354 24.22 8.52 23.24
CA GLN A 354 24.14 8.74 24.67
C GLN A 354 24.70 10.16 24.88
N GLN A 355 23.81 11.11 25.17
CA GLN A 355 24.20 12.40 25.73
C GLN A 355 24.66 12.21 27.17
#